data_AF-A0A934XYF3-F1
#
_entry.id   AF-A0A934XYF3-F1
#
_cell.length_a   1.000
_cell.length_b   1.000
_cell.length_c   1.000
_cell.angle_alpha   90.00
_cell.angle_beta   90.00
_cell.angle_gamma   90.00
#
_symmetry.space_group_name_H-M   'P 1'
#
loop_
_entity.id
_entity.type
_entity.pdbx_description
1 polymer ?
#
loop_
_entity_poly.entity_id
_entity_poly.type
_entity_poly.pdbx_seq_one_letter_code
_entity_poly.pdbx_strand_id
1 'polypeptide(L)' 'MEFRISYSGASPDLAAIESALCSVDPAANVDLHAVSSTLRVAGAFSAAELPALLNQAGLAVDSQNVKQLPSVCCGGCGG' A
#
# COMPACT_ATOMS: atom_id res chain seq x y z
N MET A 1 -6.54 0.15 -7.85
CA MET A 1 -5.12 -0.07 -8.26
C MET A 1 -4.39 -0.74 -7.11
N GLU A 2 -3.33 -1.52 -7.35
CA GLU A 2 -2.51 -2.11 -6.27
C GLU A 2 -1.16 -1.39 -6.18
N PHE A 3 -0.72 -1.15 -4.96
CA PHE A 3 0.56 -0.52 -4.63
C PHE A 3 1.31 -1.42 -3.66
N ARG A 4 2.59 -1.64 -3.93
CA ARG A 4 3.53 -2.22 -2.98
C ARG A 4 4.44 -1.14 -2.44
N ILE A 5 4.49 -1.05 -1.13
CA ILE A 5 5.27 -0.06 -0.40
C ILE A 5 6.29 -0.79 0.46
N SER A 6 7.57 -0.61 0.16
CA SER A 6 8.64 -1.12 1.02
C SER A 6 8.86 -0.15 2.18
N TYR A 7 8.93 -0.67 3.40
CA TYR A 7 9.22 0.10 4.60
C TYR A 7 10.33 -0.57 5.41
N SER A 8 11.03 0.21 6.24
CA SER A 8 12.09 -0.28 7.11
C SER A 8 11.89 0.29 8.51
N GLY A 9 12.19 -0.51 9.54
CA GLY A 9 12.02 -0.12 10.93
C GLY A 9 10.91 -0.88 11.66
N ALA A 10 10.18 -0.19 12.53
CA ALA A 10 9.16 -0.78 13.38
C ALA A 10 7.96 -1.32 12.57
N SER A 11 7.25 -2.30 13.16
CA SER A 11 6.02 -2.84 12.60
C SER A 11 4.97 -1.75 12.44
N PRO A 12 4.41 -1.53 11.23
CA PRO A 12 3.36 -0.54 11.02
C PRO A 12 2.12 -0.88 11.84
N ASP A 13 1.43 0.15 12.33
CA ASP A 13 0.09 0.00 12.89
C ASP A 13 -0.92 -0.11 11.75
N LEU A 14 -1.25 -1.35 11.37
CA LEU A 14 -2.13 -1.63 10.24
C LEU A 14 -3.52 -1.00 10.44
N ALA A 15 -4.03 -0.95 11.67
CA ALA A 15 -5.34 -0.38 11.96
C ALA A 15 -5.35 1.14 11.75
N ALA A 16 -4.29 1.84 12.19
CA ALA A 16 -4.14 3.26 11.94
C ALA A 16 -4.02 3.57 10.44
N ILE A 17 -3.25 2.77 9.71
CA ILE A 17 -3.09 2.91 8.25
C ILE A 17 -4.42 2.66 7.52
N GLU A 18 -5.11 1.57 7.84
CA GLU A 18 -6.40 1.23 7.24
C GLU A 18 -7.42 2.34 7.48
N SER A 19 -7.49 2.88 8.70
CA SER A 19 -8.40 3.98 9.02
C SER A 19 -8.08 5.25 8.24
N ALA A 20 -6.79 5.61 8.10
CA ALA A 20 -6.36 6.76 7.30
C ALA A 20 -6.68 6.60 5.81
N LEU A 21 -6.48 5.40 5.25
CA LEU A 21 -6.80 5.09 3.86
C LEU A 21 -8.31 5.05 3.61
N CYS A 22 -9.08 4.46 4.53
CA CYS A 22 -10.54 4.35 4.47
C CYS A 22 -11.24 5.71 4.53
N SER A 23 -10.61 6.71 5.18
CA SER A 23 -11.09 8.10 5.17
C SER A 23 -11.07 8.75 3.78
N VAL A 24 -10.26 8.23 2.85
CA VAL A 24 -10.14 8.74 1.47
C VAL A 24 -10.89 7.84 0.50
N ASP A 25 -10.70 6.52 0.62
CA ASP A 25 -11.39 5.51 -0.18
C ASP A 25 -11.96 4.43 0.75
N PRO A 26 -13.29 4.34 0.93
CA PRO A 26 -13.89 3.34 1.81
C PRO A 26 -13.73 1.90 1.30
N ALA A 27 -13.36 1.72 0.03
CA ALA A 27 -13.03 0.42 -0.54
C ALA A 27 -11.52 0.09 -0.44
N ALA A 28 -10.74 0.94 0.24
CA ALA A 28 -9.32 0.72 0.45
C ALA A 28 -9.08 -0.56 1.27
N ASN A 29 -8.12 -1.36 0.81
CA ASN A 29 -7.67 -2.55 1.50
C ASN A 29 -6.17 -2.50 1.70
N VAL A 30 -5.71 -2.84 2.90
CA VAL A 30 -4.29 -2.84 3.23
C VAL A 30 -3.88 -4.19 3.80
N ASP A 31 -2.78 -4.73 3.29
CA ASP A 31 -2.24 -6.02 3.69
C ASP A 31 -0.75 -5.88 3.97
N LEU A 32 -0.29 -6.58 5.01
CA LEU A 32 1.04 -6.44 5.54
C LEU A 32 1.75 -7.78 5.37
N HIS A 33 2.78 -7.81 4.54
CA HIS A 33 3.39 -9.08 4.17
C HIS A 33 4.26 -9.60 5.33
N ALA A 34 3.81 -10.64 6.04
CA ALA A 34 4.45 -11.11 7.28
C ALA A 34 5.94 -11.49 7.15
N VAL A 35 6.39 -11.83 5.94
CA VAL A 35 7.77 -12.30 5.67
C VAL A 35 8.67 -11.20 5.10
N SER A 36 8.10 -10.15 4.52
CA SER A 36 8.85 -9.07 3.87
C SER A 36 8.31 -7.74 4.35
N SER A 37 9.16 -6.79 4.76
CA SER A 37 8.75 -5.44 5.18
C SER A 37 8.14 -4.64 4.01
N THR A 38 6.97 -5.07 3.57
CA THR A 38 6.27 -4.62 2.37
C THR A 38 4.79 -4.60 2.68
N LEU A 39 4.22 -3.42 2.53
CA LEU A 39 2.79 -3.15 2.66
C LEU A 39 2.17 -3.19 1.27
N ARG A 40 1.04 -3.87 1.14
CA ARG A 40 0.19 -3.84 -0.04
C ARG A 40 -0.99 -2.93 0.25
N VAL A 41 -1.26 -2.00 -0.65
CA VAL A 41 -2.42 -1.12 -0.59
C VAL A 41 -3.19 -1.28 -1.89
N ALA A 42 -4.47 -1.58 -1.79
CA ALA A 42 -5.40 -1.60 -2.91
C ALA A 42 -6.45 -0.51 -2.72
N GLY A 43 -6.66 0.31 -3.73
CA GLY A 43 -7.68 1.36 -3.70
C GLY A 43 -7.56 2.37 -4.84
N ALA A 44 -8.37 3.42 -4.77
CA ALA A 44 -8.39 4.56 -5.66
C ALA A 44 -7.42 5.67 -5.19
N PHE A 45 -6.14 5.32 -5.04
CA PHE A 45 -5.06 6.24 -4.66
C PHE A 45 -4.09 6.48 -5.82
N SER A 46 -3.30 7.53 -5.71
CA SER A 46 -2.14 7.81 -6.56
C SER A 46 -0.84 7.46 -5.83
N ALA A 47 0.20 7.10 -6.58
CA ALA A 47 1.52 6.81 -5.99
C ALA A 47 2.12 8.03 -5.25
N ALA A 48 1.72 9.26 -5.61
CA ALA A 48 2.23 10.48 -5.00
C ALA A 48 1.58 10.83 -3.64
N GLU A 49 0.35 10.39 -3.39
CA GLU A 49 -0.38 10.73 -2.14
C GLU A 49 -0.23 9.65 -1.06
N LEU A 50 0.02 8.40 -1.46
CA LEU A 50 0.25 7.29 -0.52
C LEU A 50 1.36 7.56 0.51
N PRO A 51 2.55 8.08 0.16
CA PRO A 51 3.57 8.41 1.16
C PRO A 51 3.04 9.37 2.22
N ALA A 52 2.31 10.41 1.82
CA ALA A 52 1.77 11.39 2.75
C ALA A 52 0.72 10.79 3.69
N LEU A 53 -0.15 9.91 3.19
CA LEU A 53 -1.15 9.20 4.00
C LEU A 53 -0.49 8.22 4.99
N LEU A 54 0.52 7.47 4.53
CA LEU A 54 1.25 6.51 5.37
C LEU A 54 2.07 7.21 6.46
N ASN A 55 2.72 8.33 6.14
CA ASN A 55 3.46 9.12 7.13
C ASN A 55 2.53 9.69 8.21
N GLN A 56 1.32 10.11 7.86
CA GLN A 56 0.31 10.57 8.82
C GLN A 56 -0.15 9.45 9.76
N ALA A 57 -0.20 8.21 9.27
CA ALA A 57 -0.48 7.02 10.07
C ALA A 57 0.73 6.50 10.87
N GLY A 58 1.87 7.21 10.84
CA GLY A 58 3.09 6.86 11.58
C GLY A 58 4.05 5.93 10.84
N LEU A 59 3.82 5.63 9.57
CA LEU A 59 4.72 4.83 8.74
C LEU A 59 5.56 5.73 7.83
N ALA A 60 6.84 5.87 8.16
CA ALA A 60 7.78 6.64 7.35
C ALA A 60 8.09 5.93 6.03
N VAL A 61 7.52 6.44 4.94
CA VAL A 61 7.68 5.92 3.58
C VAL A 61 8.14 7.04 2.66
N ASP A 62 9.13 6.74 1.83
CA ASP A 62 9.54 7.60 0.72
C ASP A 62 8.79 7.24 -0.56
N SER A 63 8.51 8.24 -1.39
CA SER A 63 7.87 8.09 -2.71
C SER A 63 8.56 7.05 -3.60
N GLN A 64 9.89 6.93 -3.51
CA GLN A 64 10.67 5.95 -4.27
C GLN A 64 10.38 4.50 -3.89
N ASN A 65 9.86 4.27 -2.68
CA ASN A 65 9.50 2.96 -2.16
C ASN A 65 8.08 2.55 -2.52
N VAL A 66 7.29 3.46 -3.12
CA VAL A 66 5.93 3.18 -3.59
C VAL A 66 6.01 2.70 -5.03
N LYS A 67 5.73 1.41 -5.23
CA LYS A 67 5.61 0.79 -6.55
C LYS A 67 4.16 0.50 -6.84
N GLN A 68 3.59 1.24 -7.78
CA GLN A 68 2.30 0.87 -8.36
C GLN A 68 2.47 -0.41 -9.17
N LEU A 69 1.75 -1.45 -8.78
CA LEU A 69 1.70 -2.67 -9.55
C LEU A 69 0.61 -2.52 -10.62
N PRO A 70 0.92 -2.84 -11.88
CA PRO A 70 -0.13 -3.04 -12.85
C PRO A 70 -1.05 -4.14 -12.32
N SER A 71 -2.36 -3.96 -12.42
CA SER A 71 -3.33 -5.02 -12.17
C SER A 71 -3.15 -6.10 -13.24
N VAL A 72 -2.10 -6.91 -13.10
CA VAL A 72 -1.87 -8.05 -13.97
C VAL A 72 -2.85 -9.11 -13.50
N CYS A 73 -4.06 -9.08 -14.07
CA CYS A 73 -4.74 -10.32 -14.37
C CYS A 73 -3.79 -11.11 -15.27
N CYS A 74 -2.97 -11.97 -14.68
CA CYS A 74 -2.39 -13.10 -15.39
C CYS A 74 -3.57 -14.03 -15.72
N GLY A 75 -4.35 -13.64 -16.72
CA GLY A 75 -4.97 -14.61 -17.60
C GLY A 75 -3.82 -15.36 -18.23
N GLY A 76 -3.41 -16.46 -17.59
CA GLY A 76 -2.69 -17.54 -18.26
C GLY A 76 -3.62 -18.14 -19.31
N CYS A 77 -3.81 -17.42 -20.42
CA CYS A 77 -4.35 -17.96 -21.65
C CYS A 77 -3.20 -17.93 -22.64
N GLY A 78 -2.30 -18.90 -22.48
CA GLY A 78 -1.21 -19.14 -23.39
C GLY A 78 -1.11 -20.64 -23.63
N GLY A 79 -1.81 -21.12 -24.66
CA GLY A 79 -1.56 -22.40 -25.33
C GLY A 79 -2.21 -23.62 -24.72
#